data_AF-A0A2V5M933-F1
#
_entry.id   AF-A0A2V5M933-F1
#
_cell.length_a   1.000
_cell.length_b   1.000
_cell.length_c   1.000
_cell.angle_alpha   90.00
_cell.angle_beta   90.00
_cell.angle_gamma   90.00
#
_symmetry.space_group_name_H-M   'P 1'
#
loop_
_entity.id
_entity.type
_entity.pdbx_description
1 polymer ?
#
loop_
_entity_poly.entity_id
_entity_poly.type
_entity_poly.pdbx_seq_one_letter_code
_entity_poly.pdbx_strand_id
1 'polypeptide(L)' 'MIARDAVSAGAPGRVELLGNHTDYNEGVVLGAAINRVICVSGRRDDRSIRITSADFGEVEIDIAELRPFRQPRWANYI' A
#
# COMPACT_ATOMS: atom_id res chain seq x y z
N MET A 1 5.61 -10.73 -28.13
CA MET A 1 5.27 -9.77 -27.06
C MET A 1 6.14 -10.15 -25.86
N ILE A 2 7.16 -9.36 -25.53
CA ILE A 2 8.06 -9.69 -24.42
C ILE A 2 7.35 -9.28 -23.14
N ALA A 3 6.97 -10.24 -22.30
CA ALA A 3 6.42 -9.94 -20.98
C ALA A 3 7.47 -9.17 -20.18
N ARG A 4 7.14 -7.97 -19.71
CA ARG A 4 8.00 -7.24 -18.77
C ARG A 4 7.87 -7.90 -17.41
N ASP A 5 9.00 -8.12 -16.74
CA ASP A 5 9.01 -8.70 -15.41
C ASP A 5 8.24 -7.80 -14.43
N ALA A 6 7.42 -8.42 -13.58
CA ALA A 6 6.74 -7.70 -12.51
C ALA A 6 7.78 -7.24 -11.48
N VAL A 7 7.56 -6.05 -10.91
CA VAL A 7 8.37 -5.53 -9.80
C VAL A 7 7.64 -5.82 -8.50
N SER A 8 8.37 -6.34 -7.52
CA SER A 8 7.85 -6.63 -6.18
C SER A 8 8.55 -5.77 -5.14
N ALA A 9 7.78 -5.24 -4.20
CA ALA A 9 8.27 -4.51 -3.03
C ALA A 9 7.53 -4.98 -1.76
N GLY A 10 8.19 -4.88 -0.61
CA GLY A 10 7.62 -5.24 0.68
C GLY A 10 7.84 -4.14 1.71
N ALA A 11 6.82 -3.87 2.53
CA ALA A 11 6.88 -2.93 3.64
C ALA A 11 6.52 -3.63 4.96
N PRO A 12 7.37 -3.58 6.00
CA PRO A 12 7.05 -4.16 7.29
C PRO A 12 6.08 -3.28 8.08
N GLY A 13 5.24 -3.91 8.89
CA GLY A 13 4.58 -3.23 10.00
C GLY A 13 5.60 -2.76 11.03
N ARG A 14 5.15 -1.91 11.97
CA ARG A 14 5.99 -1.39 13.06
C ARG A 14 5.30 -1.55 14.41
N VAL A 15 6.12 -1.54 15.46
CA VAL A 15 5.69 -1.28 16.84
C VAL A 15 6.35 -0.01 17.35
N GLU A 16 5.75 0.59 18.35
CA GLU A 16 6.30 1.73 19.07
C GLU A 16 6.74 1.28 20.47
N LEU A 17 8.04 1.43 20.75
CA LEU A 17 8.61 1.04 22.04
C LEU A 17 8.50 2.19 23.04
N LEU A 18 8.70 3.43 22.59
CA LEU A 18 8.62 4.66 23.38
C LEU A 18 8.15 5.83 22.50
N GLY A 19 7.57 6.86 23.13
CA GLY A 19 7.17 8.10 22.45
C GLY A 19 5.70 8.16 22.03
N ASN A 20 4.82 7.36 22.62
CA ASN A 20 3.39 7.34 22.27
C ASN A 20 2.78 8.74 22.36
N HIS A 21 2.02 9.11 21.33
CA HIS A 21 1.33 10.40 21.22
C HIS A 21 2.26 11.63 21.16
N THR A 22 3.54 11.45 20.85
CA THR A 22 4.51 12.57 20.75
C THR A 22 4.82 12.99 19.32
N ASP A 23 4.61 12.12 18.34
CA ASP A 23 4.92 12.34 16.92
C ASP A 23 4.19 13.55 16.34
N TYR A 24 2.89 13.69 16.60
CA TYR A 24 2.10 14.85 16.17
C TYR A 24 2.33 16.11 17.02
N ASN A 25 3.19 16.03 18.04
CA ASN A 25 3.62 17.15 18.88
C ASN A 25 5.12 17.47 18.68
N GLU A 26 5.70 17.06 17.55
CA GLU A 26 7.12 17.28 17.22
C GLU A 26 8.10 16.63 18.21
N GLY A 27 7.65 15.60 18.94
CA GLY A 27 8.48 14.81 19.86
C GLY A 27 9.28 13.70 19.18
N VAL A 28 10.06 12.99 19.99
CA VAL A 28 10.87 11.84 19.54
C VAL A 28 10.16 10.52 19.76
N VAL A 29 10.27 9.61 18.79
CA VAL A 29 9.72 8.25 18.86
C VAL A 29 10.83 7.21 18.72
N LEU A 30 10.68 6.09 19.41
CA LEU A 30 11.51 4.91 19.21
C LEU A 30 10.64 3.76 18.70
N GLY A 31 10.71 3.51 17.39
CA GLY A 31 9.98 2.44 16.73
C GLY A 31 10.89 1.32 16.24
N ALA A 32 10.31 0.16 16.00
CA ALA A 32 10.99 -0.98 15.37
C ALA A 32 10.07 -1.64 14.33
N ALA A 33 10.65 -2.04 13.21
CA ALA A 33 9.96 -2.89 12.24
C ALA A 33 9.76 -4.29 12.82
N ILE A 34 8.64 -4.93 12.48
CA ILE A 34 8.34 -6.31 12.88
C ILE A 34 8.32 -7.24 11.66
N ASN A 35 8.37 -8.55 11.91
CA ASN A 35 8.31 -9.59 10.88
C ASN A 35 6.90 -9.85 10.33
N ARG A 36 6.12 -8.78 10.11
CA ARG A 36 4.81 -8.80 9.45
C ARG A 36 4.88 -7.83 8.28
N VAL A 37 4.77 -8.34 7.05
CA VAL A 37 5.10 -7.57 5.83
C VAL A 37 3.90 -7.58 4.89
N ILE A 38 3.60 -6.41 4.31
CA ILE A 38 2.73 -6.31 3.13
C ILE A 38 3.63 -6.31 1.90
N CYS A 39 3.39 -7.25 0.98
CA CYS A 39 4.07 -7.33 -0.29
C CYS A 39 3.12 -6.89 -1.41
N VAL A 40 3.62 -6.02 -2.29
CA VAL A 40 2.91 -5.59 -3.49
C VAL A 40 3.76 -5.96 -4.69
N SER A 41 3.13 -6.60 -5.68
CA SER A 41 3.76 -6.91 -6.96
C SER A 41 2.95 -6.27 -8.07
N GLY A 42 3.61 -5.56 -8.96
CA GLY A 42 2.95 -4.81 -10.03
C GLY A 42 3.69 -4.96 -11.34
N ARG A 43 2.92 -4.97 -12.41
CA ARG A 43 3.39 -4.70 -13.78
C ARG A 43 2.42 -3.71 -14.41
N ARG A 44 2.87 -3.02 -15.45
CA ARG A 44 2.01 -2.10 -16.18
C ARG A 44 2.09 -2.37 -17.67
N ASP A 45 0.96 -2.78 -18.22
CA ASP A 45 0.81 -3.11 -19.62
C ASP A 45 -0.12 -2.10 -20.35
N ASP A 46 -0.86 -1.26 -19.62
CA ASP A 46 -1.84 -0.30 -20.17
C ASP A 46 -2.13 0.91 -19.24
N ARG A 47 -3.29 1.56 -19.44
CA ARG A 47 -3.80 2.71 -18.65
C ARG A 47 -4.80 2.32 -17.55
N SER A 48 -5.13 1.04 -17.42
CA SER A 48 -5.97 0.53 -16.33
C SER A 48 -5.13 0.27 -15.08
N ILE A 49 -5.70 0.53 -13.92
CA ILE A 49 -5.15 0.15 -12.62
C ILE A 49 -6.06 -0.94 -12.09
N ARG A 50 -5.55 -2.17 -12.02
CA ARG A 50 -6.23 -3.29 -11.36
C ARG A 50 -5.46 -3.68 -10.11
N ILE A 51 -6.15 -3.65 -8.99
CA ILE A 51 -5.58 -3.93 -7.68
C ILE A 51 -6.32 -5.13 -7.11
N THR A 52 -5.60 -6.21 -6.83
CA THR A 52 -6.14 -7.42 -6.21
C THR A 52 -5.50 -7.60 -4.84
N SER A 53 -6.33 -7.77 -3.82
CA SER A 53 -5.93 -8.06 -2.45
C SER A 53 -6.51 -9.41 -2.02
N ALA A 54 -5.69 -10.23 -1.37
CA ALA A 54 -6.11 -11.53 -0.86
C ALA A 54 -7.25 -11.41 0.16
N ASP A 55 -7.21 -10.36 1.00
CA ASP A 55 -8.17 -10.17 2.09
C ASP A 55 -9.36 -9.27 1.69
N PHE A 56 -9.19 -8.43 0.66
CA PHE A 56 -10.15 -7.36 0.35
C PHE A 56 -10.73 -7.40 -1.08
N GLY A 57 -10.37 -8.39 -1.89
CA GLY A 57 -10.90 -8.58 -3.24
C GLY A 57 -10.21 -7.69 -4.28
N GLU A 58 -10.94 -7.36 -5.35
CA GLU A 58 -10.40 -6.66 -6.52
C GLU A 58 -11.09 -5.32 -6.77
N VAL A 59 -10.32 -4.34 -7.25
CA VAL A 59 -10.78 -3.05 -7.76
C VAL A 59 -10.10 -2.75 -9.10
N GLU A 60 -10.86 -2.19 -10.03
CA GLU A 60 -10.35 -1.71 -11.32
C GLU A 60 -10.71 -0.24 -11.52
N ILE A 61 -9.74 0.53 -12.03
CA ILE A 61 -9.81 1.99 -12.13
C ILE A 61 -9.17 2.42 -13.44
N ASP A 62 -9.86 3.25 -14.22
CA ASP A 62 -9.18 4.00 -15.27
C ASP A 62 -8.35 5.11 -14.64
N ILE A 63 -7.07 5.20 -15.00
CA ILE A 63 -6.19 6.27 -14.49
C ILE A 63 -6.72 7.68 -14.78
N ALA A 64 -7.54 7.86 -15.82
CA ALA A 64 -8.18 9.13 -16.13
C ALA A 64 -9.31 9.51 -15.16
N GLU A 65 -9.83 8.55 -14.39
CA GLU A 65 -10.91 8.75 -13.41
C GLU A 65 -10.45 8.65 -11.95
N LEU A 66 -9.14 8.75 -11.69
CA LEU A 66 -8.57 8.58 -10.36
C LEU A 66 -9.18 9.58 -9.36
N ARG A 67 -9.96 9.06 -8.42
CA ARG A 67 -10.62 9.81 -7.34
C ARG A 67 -10.77 8.93 -6.10
N PRO A 68 -10.80 9.51 -4.89
CA PRO A 68 -10.99 8.73 -3.68
C PRO A 68 -12.29 7.91 -3.70
N PHE A 69 -12.19 6.60 -3.46
CA PHE A 69 -13.34 5.73 -3.31
C PHE A 69 -14.06 6.01 -2.00
N ARG A 70 -15.40 6.12 -2.08
CA ARG A 70 -16.26 6.01 -0.89
C ARG A 70 -16.28 4.57 -0.36
N GLN A 71 -16.33 3.60 -1.28
CA GLN A 71 -16.14 2.17 -1.07
C GLN A 71 -15.58 1.52 -2.36
N PRO A 72 -14.72 0.49 -2.27
CA PRO A 72 -14.08 0.02 -1.04
C PRO A 72 -12.90 0.94 -0.66
N ARG A 73 -12.82 1.35 0.61
CA ARG A 73 -11.84 2.38 1.03
C ARG A 73 -10.39 1.92 1.07
N TRP A 74 -10.14 0.61 1.17
CA TRP A 74 -8.79 0.05 1.24
C TRP A 74 -7.99 0.34 -0.04
N ALA A 75 -8.65 0.44 -1.19
CA ALA A 75 -8.00 0.68 -2.47
C ALA A 75 -7.39 2.10 -2.57
N ASN A 76 -7.83 3.06 -1.73
CA ASN A 76 -7.26 4.41 -1.69
C ASN A 76 -5.82 4.46 -1.16
N TYR A 77 -5.30 3.37 -0.59
CA TYR A 77 -3.93 3.26 -0.09
C TYR A 77 -2.94 2.78 -1.15
N ILE A 78 -3.41 2.41 -2.34
CA ILE A 78 -2.61 1.93 -3.49
C ILE A 78 -2.75 2.95 -4.63
#